data_AF-A0A1S7Q101-F1
#
_entry.id   AF-A0A1S7Q101-F1
#
_cell.length_a   1.000
_cell.length_b   1.000
_cell.length_c   1.000
_cell.angle_alpha   90.00
_cell.angle_beta   90.00
_cell.angle_gamma   90.00
#
_symmetry.space_group_name_H-M   'P 1'
#
loop_
_entity.id
_entity.type
_entity.pdbx_description
1 polymer ?
#
loop_
_entity_poly.entity_id
_entity_poly.type
_entity_poly.pdbx_seq_one_letter_code
_entity_poly.pdbx_strand_id
1 'polypeptide(L)'
;MAKYTHRKRQAIAETKPGQTLSRAQKDELKRLGDAFHSLGRRTTAQAYEVGGYLVRAKSILPEKALGAWIKAVCKFTPKTGRNYIAVHTNLMDYKERLEAAAVAPTVLFVLAYAEQPNVERVISAIEAGEELTVAQVKAMVGAVPTKKAKNEAVLDVGGMAGLRKIAELKVEEDSVKFLQLTTGILKRVEKAMEPLAQNRAVFKGPLQELVMDDCKHAHDLINSIAAPLQPAMVASVNWRPAKLTEGTTWRKVQELLSAMGGANGWPGKEDFVPWLQAEVIPLLRFVVHGEALHDDADGEDRADAAAPLDEEADDGLLAFEDMPSKVQETVENALEIVAPERRDEIRSQIVFDPKPLKRQYRKLAA
;
A
#
# COMPACT_ATOMS: atom_id res chain seq x y z
N MET A 1 46.15 11.00 -14.16
CA MET A 1 44.79 10.47 -13.90
C MET A 1 44.42 9.32 -14.86
N ALA A 2 45.17 8.22 -14.87
CA ALA A 2 44.90 7.08 -15.77
C ALA A 2 44.85 5.71 -15.06
N LYS A 3 45.09 5.67 -13.73
CA LYS A 3 45.11 4.42 -12.95
C LYS A 3 43.76 4.10 -12.26
N TYR A 4 42.81 5.04 -12.22
CA TYR A 4 41.54 4.87 -11.51
C TYR A 4 40.45 4.22 -12.37
N THR A 5 40.54 4.32 -13.70
CA THR A 5 39.57 3.77 -14.66
C THR A 5 39.80 2.29 -14.98
N HIS A 6 41.02 1.77 -14.79
CA HIS A 6 41.32 0.37 -15.08
C HIS A 6 40.85 -0.59 -13.96
N ARG A 7 40.92 -0.17 -12.69
CA ARG A 7 40.49 -0.99 -11.55
C ARG A 7 38.97 -1.20 -11.51
N LYS A 8 38.19 -0.22 -11.98
CA LYS A 8 36.73 -0.33 -12.08
C LYS A 8 36.29 -1.17 -13.28
N ARG A 9 37.07 -1.20 -14.38
CA ARG A 9 36.83 -2.09 -15.52
C ARG A 9 37.25 -3.54 -15.23
N GLN A 10 38.33 -3.78 -14.49
CA GLN A 10 38.70 -5.12 -14.01
C GLN A 10 37.67 -5.67 -13.00
N ALA A 11 37.15 -4.84 -12.09
CA ALA A 11 36.12 -5.27 -11.14
C ALA A 11 34.75 -5.57 -11.80
N ILE A 12 34.45 -4.97 -12.96
CA ILE A 12 33.23 -5.27 -13.73
C ILE A 12 33.44 -6.51 -14.63
N ALA A 13 34.65 -6.75 -15.12
CA ALA A 13 35.01 -7.94 -15.89
C ALA A 13 35.13 -9.22 -15.03
N GLU A 14 35.29 -9.11 -13.71
CA GLU A 14 35.37 -10.25 -12.78
C GLU A 14 34.02 -10.65 -12.14
N THR A 15 32.94 -9.92 -12.40
CA THR A 15 31.59 -10.41 -12.09
C THR A 15 31.22 -11.50 -13.09
N LYS A 16 31.43 -12.73 -12.64
CA LYS A 16 31.16 -14.02 -13.29
C LYS A 16 30.11 -13.96 -14.42
N PRO A 17 30.40 -14.49 -15.61
CA PRO A 17 29.41 -14.62 -16.67
C PRO A 17 28.17 -15.32 -16.12
N GLY A 18 27.01 -14.77 -16.44
CA GLY A 18 25.71 -15.23 -15.96
C GLY A 18 25.64 -16.75 -16.00
N GLN A 19 25.38 -17.35 -14.83
CA GLN A 19 25.29 -18.79 -14.67
C GLN A 19 24.31 -19.32 -15.72
N THR A 20 24.83 -19.95 -16.76
CA THR A 20 24.01 -20.53 -17.82
C THR A 20 23.26 -21.68 -17.17
N LEU A 21 22.00 -21.46 -16.81
CA LEU A 21 21.17 -22.47 -16.15
C LEU A 21 21.20 -23.74 -16.98
N SER A 22 21.57 -24.85 -16.36
CA SER A 22 21.55 -26.16 -17.02
C SER A 22 20.14 -26.50 -17.49
N ARG A 23 20.01 -27.37 -18.49
CA ARG A 23 18.70 -27.84 -18.96
C ARG A 23 17.85 -28.40 -17.82
N ALA A 24 18.45 -29.18 -16.93
CA ALA A 24 17.80 -29.71 -15.73
C ALA A 24 17.27 -28.61 -14.79
N GLN A 25 18.04 -27.53 -14.57
CA GLN A 25 17.60 -26.40 -13.75
C GLN A 25 16.43 -25.63 -14.38
N LYS A 26 16.43 -25.48 -15.72
CA LYS A 26 15.32 -24.85 -16.45
C LYS A 26 14.05 -25.71 -16.38
N ASP A 27 14.19 -27.01 -16.57
CA ASP A 27 13.08 -27.97 -16.49
C ASP A 27 12.49 -28.01 -15.07
N GLU A 28 13.35 -27.94 -14.04
CA GLU A 28 12.91 -27.87 -12.64
C GLU A 28 12.16 -26.55 -12.34
N LEU A 29 12.68 -25.40 -12.77
CA LEU A 29 11.97 -24.12 -12.60
C LEU A 29 10.61 -24.11 -13.31
N LYS A 30 10.51 -24.76 -14.47
CA LYS A 30 9.23 -24.91 -15.17
C LYS A 30 8.27 -25.78 -14.36
N ARG A 31 8.71 -26.94 -13.86
CA ARG A 31 7.91 -27.82 -13.00
C ARG A 31 7.44 -27.12 -11.73
N LEU A 32 8.30 -26.33 -11.07
CA LEU A 32 7.93 -25.54 -9.90
C LEU A 32 6.86 -24.49 -10.24
N GLY A 33 6.97 -23.86 -11.40
CA GLY A 33 5.96 -22.94 -11.91
C GLY A 33 4.62 -23.64 -12.17
N ASP A 34 4.63 -24.76 -12.86
CA ASP A 34 3.42 -25.53 -13.17
C ASP A 34 2.76 -26.05 -11.88
N ALA A 35 3.55 -26.55 -10.93
CA ALA A 35 3.09 -26.98 -9.61
C ALA A 35 2.44 -25.81 -8.84
N PHE A 36 3.03 -24.62 -8.88
CA PHE A 36 2.43 -23.42 -8.28
C PHE A 36 1.08 -23.07 -8.91
N HIS A 37 0.95 -23.11 -10.24
CA HIS A 37 -0.32 -22.80 -10.92
C HIS A 37 -1.41 -23.85 -10.66
N SER A 38 -1.02 -25.09 -10.33
CA SER A 38 -1.95 -26.15 -9.95
C SER A 38 -2.50 -26.01 -8.53
N LEU A 39 -1.90 -25.13 -7.70
CA LEU A 39 -2.43 -24.82 -6.38
C LEU A 39 -3.73 -24.02 -6.51
N GLY A 40 -4.80 -24.55 -5.93
CA GLY A 40 -6.10 -23.90 -5.87
C GLY A 40 -6.20 -22.84 -4.76
N ARG A 41 -7.25 -22.94 -3.93
CA ARG A 41 -7.57 -21.95 -2.89
C ARG A 41 -6.54 -21.99 -1.75
N ARG A 42 -5.85 -20.87 -1.52
CA ARG A 42 -4.70 -20.68 -0.61
C ARG A 42 -5.02 -20.98 0.86
N THR A 43 -4.93 -22.24 1.26
CA THR A 43 -4.99 -22.70 2.67
C THR A 43 -3.63 -22.55 3.38
N THR A 44 -3.61 -22.73 4.71
CA THR A 44 -2.38 -22.80 5.52
C THR A 44 -1.38 -23.81 4.97
N ALA A 45 -1.84 -25.02 4.63
CA ALA A 45 -1.01 -26.06 4.03
C ALA A 45 -0.38 -25.61 2.69
N GLN A 46 -1.17 -24.95 1.85
CA GLN A 46 -0.66 -24.41 0.59
C GLN A 46 0.36 -23.28 0.78
N ALA A 47 0.29 -22.51 1.88
CA ALA A 47 1.32 -21.51 2.19
C ALA A 47 2.70 -22.16 2.41
N TYR A 48 2.74 -23.33 3.05
CA TYR A 48 3.97 -24.12 3.19
C TYR A 48 4.43 -24.69 1.85
N GLU A 49 3.52 -25.22 1.03
CA GLU A 49 3.88 -25.75 -0.31
C GLU A 49 4.47 -24.66 -1.22
N VAL A 50 3.85 -23.47 -1.24
CA VAL A 50 4.37 -22.29 -1.94
C VAL A 50 5.77 -21.95 -1.44
N GLY A 51 5.97 -21.89 -0.12
CA GLY A 51 7.29 -21.65 0.46
C GLY A 51 8.33 -22.68 0.04
N GLY A 52 7.95 -23.96 -0.02
CA GLY A 52 8.82 -25.05 -0.46
C GLY A 52 9.18 -24.99 -1.95
N TYR A 53 8.25 -24.56 -2.82
CA TYR A 53 8.58 -24.29 -4.23
C TYR A 53 9.56 -23.12 -4.36
N LEU A 54 9.37 -22.07 -3.58
CA LEU A 54 10.21 -20.87 -3.61
C LEU A 54 11.61 -21.10 -3.02
N VAL A 55 11.75 -21.95 -1.99
CA VAL A 55 13.04 -22.38 -1.44
C VAL A 55 13.84 -23.15 -2.51
N ARG A 56 13.18 -24.06 -3.24
CA ARG A 56 13.81 -24.79 -4.35
C ARG A 56 14.19 -23.86 -5.50
N ALA A 57 13.33 -22.92 -5.89
CA ALA A 57 13.67 -21.91 -6.89
C ALA A 57 14.85 -21.02 -6.44
N LYS A 58 14.91 -20.64 -5.16
CA LYS A 58 16.03 -19.88 -4.57
C LYS A 58 17.36 -20.63 -4.61
N SER A 59 17.34 -21.97 -4.57
CA SER A 59 18.57 -22.78 -4.70
C SER A 59 19.13 -22.80 -6.13
N ILE A 60 18.30 -22.48 -7.12
CA ILE A 60 18.64 -22.50 -8.56
C ILE A 60 18.98 -21.08 -9.05
N LEU A 61 18.23 -20.07 -8.60
CA LEU A 61 18.31 -18.70 -9.09
C LEU A 61 19.06 -17.78 -8.12
N PRO A 62 19.95 -16.89 -8.61
CA PRO A 62 20.49 -15.81 -7.79
C PRO A 62 19.39 -14.83 -7.38
N GLU A 63 19.58 -14.10 -6.28
CA GLU A 63 18.51 -13.32 -5.62
C GLU A 63 17.77 -12.35 -6.55
N LYS A 64 18.49 -11.63 -7.44
CA LYS A 64 17.88 -10.73 -8.42
C LYS A 64 16.99 -11.47 -9.43
N ALA A 65 17.44 -12.63 -9.92
CA ALA A 65 16.68 -13.43 -10.87
C ALA A 65 15.49 -14.15 -10.20
N LEU A 66 15.63 -14.53 -8.93
CA LEU A 66 14.52 -15.08 -8.13
C LEU A 66 13.38 -14.07 -8.00
N GLY A 67 13.69 -12.80 -7.70
CA GLY A 67 12.68 -11.75 -7.61
C GLY A 67 11.91 -11.56 -8.92
N ALA A 68 12.60 -11.54 -10.05
CA ALA A 68 11.99 -11.46 -11.38
C ALA A 68 11.12 -12.69 -11.69
N TRP A 69 11.61 -13.89 -11.36
CA TRP A 69 10.88 -15.14 -11.55
C TRP A 69 9.60 -15.20 -10.70
N ILE A 70 9.66 -14.79 -9.42
CA ILE A 70 8.49 -14.70 -8.53
C ILE A 70 7.42 -13.77 -9.11
N LYS A 71 7.82 -12.60 -9.64
CA LYS A 71 6.89 -11.65 -10.26
C LYS A 71 6.25 -12.25 -11.52
N ALA A 72 7.06 -12.89 -12.37
CA ALA A 72 6.60 -13.43 -13.65
C ALA A 72 5.68 -14.65 -13.48
N VAL A 73 6.09 -15.62 -12.64
CA VAL A 73 5.45 -16.94 -12.50
C VAL A 73 4.40 -16.94 -11.39
N CYS A 74 4.71 -16.39 -10.21
CA CYS A 74 3.80 -16.45 -9.06
C CYS A 74 2.83 -15.26 -8.96
N LYS A 75 3.04 -14.21 -9.77
CA LYS A 75 2.31 -12.93 -9.71
C LYS A 75 2.35 -12.28 -8.32
N PHE A 76 3.42 -12.53 -7.57
CA PHE A 76 3.67 -11.92 -6.27
C PHE A 76 4.75 -10.86 -6.35
N THR A 77 4.76 -9.95 -5.38
CA THR A 77 5.94 -9.11 -5.16
C THR A 77 7.10 -9.97 -4.64
N PRO A 78 8.37 -9.61 -4.92
CA PRO A 78 9.53 -10.30 -4.34
C PRO A 78 9.47 -10.36 -2.80
N LYS A 79 8.89 -9.34 -2.15
CA LYS A 79 8.67 -9.29 -0.70
C LYS A 79 7.73 -10.41 -0.23
N THR A 80 6.57 -10.56 -0.86
CA THR A 80 5.62 -11.63 -0.53
C THR A 80 6.23 -13.01 -0.75
N GLY A 81 7.01 -13.19 -1.83
CA GLY A 81 7.74 -14.43 -2.05
C GLY A 81 8.77 -14.74 -0.95
N ARG A 82 9.51 -13.74 -0.46
CA ARG A 82 10.41 -13.90 0.70
C ARG A 82 9.67 -14.30 1.97
N ASN A 83 8.46 -13.77 2.20
CA ASN A 83 7.66 -14.15 3.37
C ASN A 83 7.25 -15.63 3.32
N TYR A 84 6.80 -16.13 2.16
CA TYR A 84 6.51 -17.57 2.00
C TYR A 84 7.75 -18.46 2.18
N ILE A 85 8.91 -18.03 1.67
CA ILE A 85 10.19 -18.71 1.92
C ILE A 85 10.47 -18.76 3.44
N ALA A 86 10.26 -17.65 4.15
CA ALA A 86 10.47 -17.58 5.59
C ALA A 86 9.51 -18.50 6.36
N VAL A 87 8.23 -18.58 5.96
CA VAL A 87 7.26 -19.52 6.53
C VAL A 87 7.76 -20.96 6.42
N HIS A 88 8.17 -21.40 5.22
CA HIS A 88 8.69 -22.76 5.04
C HIS A 88 10.07 -22.96 5.71
N THR A 89 10.89 -21.93 5.88
CA THR A 89 12.22 -22.14 6.47
C THR A 89 12.17 -22.15 8.00
N ASN A 90 11.33 -21.30 8.59
CA ASN A 90 11.38 -20.99 10.03
C ASN A 90 10.21 -21.61 10.80
N LEU A 91 9.11 -21.99 10.15
CA LEU A 91 7.91 -22.52 10.81
C LEU A 91 7.61 -23.99 10.51
N MET A 92 8.54 -24.74 9.91
CA MET A 92 8.30 -26.14 9.56
C MET A 92 8.07 -27.04 10.76
N ASP A 93 8.78 -26.79 11.87
CA ASP A 93 8.60 -27.54 13.11
C ASP A 93 7.20 -27.33 13.73
N TYR A 94 6.51 -26.25 13.34
CA TYR A 94 5.16 -25.89 13.82
C TYR A 94 4.06 -26.22 12.81
N LYS A 95 4.40 -26.82 11.66
CA LYS A 95 3.49 -26.98 10.51
C LYS A 95 2.17 -27.67 10.89
N GLU A 96 2.25 -28.83 11.55
CA GLU A 96 1.06 -29.62 11.89
C GLU A 96 0.10 -28.85 12.81
N ARG A 97 0.63 -28.14 13.80
CA ARG A 97 -0.15 -27.34 14.76
C ARG A 97 -0.80 -26.14 14.08
N LEU A 98 -0.05 -25.43 13.23
CA LEU A 98 -0.54 -24.26 12.51
C LEU A 98 -1.59 -24.63 11.45
N GLU A 99 -1.46 -25.79 10.81
CA GLU A 99 -2.47 -26.35 9.90
C GLU A 99 -3.74 -26.77 10.63
N ALA A 100 -3.62 -27.47 11.77
CA ALA A 100 -4.76 -27.86 12.59
C ALA A 100 -5.54 -26.65 13.11
N ALA A 101 -4.84 -25.56 13.45
CA ALA A 101 -5.41 -24.29 13.88
C ALA A 101 -5.92 -23.40 12.72
N ALA A 102 -5.82 -23.86 11.46
CA ALA A 102 -6.25 -23.12 10.26
C ALA A 102 -5.72 -21.67 10.19
N VAL A 103 -4.48 -21.46 10.62
CA VAL A 103 -3.91 -20.11 10.76
C VAL A 103 -3.79 -19.42 9.40
N ALA A 104 -4.32 -18.19 9.31
CA ALA A 104 -4.29 -17.41 8.07
C ALA A 104 -2.85 -17.09 7.61
N PRO A 105 -2.57 -17.06 6.29
CA PRO A 105 -1.22 -16.78 5.76
C PRO A 105 -0.58 -15.48 6.26
N THR A 106 -1.38 -14.44 6.52
CA THR A 106 -0.90 -13.14 7.04
C THR A 106 -0.35 -13.26 8.46
N VAL A 107 -0.90 -14.15 9.28
CA VAL A 107 -0.39 -14.48 10.62
C VAL A 107 0.89 -15.29 10.51
N LEU A 108 0.95 -16.28 9.60
CA LEU A 108 2.17 -17.03 9.32
C LEU A 108 3.34 -16.12 8.94
N PHE A 109 3.10 -15.07 8.15
CA PHE A 109 4.14 -14.10 7.78
C PHE A 109 4.71 -13.35 8.97
N VAL A 110 3.89 -13.07 9.99
CA VAL A 110 4.36 -12.43 11.23
C VAL A 110 5.16 -13.42 12.07
N LEU A 111 4.63 -14.64 12.24
CA LEU A 111 5.28 -15.69 13.01
C LEU A 111 6.63 -16.13 12.42
N ALA A 112 6.77 -16.10 11.09
CA ALA A 112 7.99 -16.53 10.40
C ALA A 112 9.25 -15.71 10.78
N TYR A 113 9.07 -14.52 11.35
CA TYR A 113 10.17 -13.67 11.83
C TYR A 113 10.21 -13.54 13.36
N ALA A 114 9.33 -14.24 14.07
CA ALA A 114 9.28 -14.22 15.52
C ALA A 114 10.29 -15.21 16.13
N GLU A 115 10.74 -14.93 17.35
CA GLU A 115 11.52 -15.89 18.13
C GLU A 115 10.66 -17.09 18.54
N GLN A 116 11.25 -18.29 18.61
CA GLN A 116 10.54 -19.54 18.94
C GLN A 116 9.63 -19.46 20.18
N PRO A 117 10.04 -18.86 21.33
CA PRO A 117 9.17 -18.74 22.50
C PRO A 117 7.90 -17.91 22.22
N ASN A 118 8.00 -16.94 21.32
CA ASN A 118 6.87 -16.10 20.92
C ASN A 118 5.94 -16.81 19.94
N VAL A 119 6.49 -17.63 19.04
CA VAL A 119 5.69 -18.49 18.15
C VAL A 119 4.86 -19.46 18.99
N GLU A 120 5.48 -20.14 19.96
CA GLU A 120 4.80 -21.05 20.87
C GLU A 120 3.68 -20.38 21.66
N ARG A 121 3.92 -19.16 22.14
CA ARG A 121 2.92 -18.38 22.87
C ARG A 121 1.69 -18.05 22.02
N VAL A 122 1.89 -17.70 20.75
CA VAL A 122 0.78 -17.41 19.83
C VAL A 122 0.02 -18.68 19.47
N ILE A 123 0.72 -19.77 19.15
CA ILE A 123 0.07 -21.04 18.81
C ILE A 123 -0.77 -21.55 19.99
N SER A 124 -0.23 -21.49 21.21
CA SER A 124 -0.95 -21.93 22.41
C SER A 124 -2.24 -21.13 22.66
N ALA A 125 -2.23 -19.82 22.38
CA ALA A 125 -3.43 -18.97 22.50
C ALA A 125 -4.49 -19.34 21.44
N ILE A 126 -4.07 -19.61 20.20
CA ILE A 126 -4.99 -20.04 19.14
C ILE A 126 -5.56 -21.43 19.46
N GLU A 127 -4.74 -22.36 19.95
CA GLU A 127 -5.17 -23.71 20.39
C GLU A 127 -6.14 -23.64 21.59
N ALA A 128 -6.04 -22.60 22.43
CA ALA A 128 -7.00 -22.33 23.51
C ALA A 128 -8.34 -21.73 23.03
N GLY A 129 -8.50 -21.51 21.72
CA GLY A 129 -9.73 -20.99 21.11
C GLY A 129 -9.79 -19.46 21.04
N GLU A 130 -8.67 -18.75 21.24
CA GLU A 130 -8.64 -17.29 21.07
C GLU A 130 -8.58 -16.90 19.59
N GLU A 131 -9.53 -16.08 19.14
CA GLU A 131 -9.48 -15.46 17.81
C GLU A 131 -8.55 -14.24 17.83
N LEU A 132 -7.28 -14.45 17.48
CA LEU A 132 -6.28 -13.39 17.44
C LEU A 132 -6.26 -12.65 16.11
N THR A 133 -6.39 -11.32 16.16
CA THR A 133 -6.13 -10.44 15.01
C THR A 133 -4.63 -10.37 14.71
N VAL A 134 -4.26 -10.03 13.46
CA VAL A 134 -2.86 -9.81 13.05
C VAL A 134 -2.15 -8.78 13.93
N ALA A 135 -2.88 -7.75 14.40
CA ALA A 135 -2.33 -6.72 15.29
C ALA A 135 -1.99 -7.28 16.68
N GLN A 136 -2.86 -8.12 17.25
CA GLN A 136 -2.62 -8.81 18.51
C GLN A 136 -1.44 -9.79 18.39
N VAL A 137 -1.35 -10.55 17.29
CA VAL A 137 -0.21 -11.44 17.03
C VAL A 137 1.10 -10.64 16.96
N LYS A 138 1.13 -9.51 16.24
CA LYS A 138 2.31 -8.62 16.19
C LYS A 138 2.73 -8.14 17.58
N ALA A 139 1.78 -7.73 18.41
CA ALA A 139 2.04 -7.34 19.79
C ALA A 139 2.58 -8.51 20.64
N MET A 140 2.04 -9.72 20.44
CA MET A 140 2.50 -10.94 21.14
C MET A 140 3.89 -11.38 20.70
N VAL A 141 4.29 -11.19 19.44
CA VAL A 141 5.64 -11.63 19.02
C VAL A 141 6.75 -10.64 19.30
N GLY A 142 6.47 -9.56 20.02
CA GLY A 142 7.46 -8.50 20.22
C GLY A 142 7.84 -7.79 18.92
N ALA A 143 7.09 -8.03 17.83
CA ALA A 143 7.00 -7.13 16.68
C ALA A 143 6.16 -5.92 17.09
N VAL A 144 6.59 -5.28 18.19
CA VAL A 144 6.15 -3.95 18.57
C VAL A 144 6.35 -3.12 17.31
N PRO A 145 5.33 -2.39 16.81
CA PRO A 145 5.61 -1.38 15.80
C PRO A 145 6.75 -0.57 16.38
N THR A 146 7.91 -0.54 15.70
CA THR A 146 9.10 0.20 16.12
C THR A 146 8.62 1.39 16.90
N LYS A 147 8.85 1.40 18.23
CA LYS A 147 8.45 2.51 19.10
C LYS A 147 8.83 3.74 18.31
N LYS A 148 7.83 4.51 17.83
CA LYS A 148 8.08 5.70 17.01
C LYS A 148 9.15 6.45 17.79
N ALA A 149 10.36 6.55 17.23
CA ALA A 149 11.40 7.34 17.84
C ALA A 149 10.72 8.68 18.16
N LYS A 150 10.78 9.12 19.42
CA LYS A 150 10.03 10.29 19.89
C LYS A 150 10.06 11.37 18.80
N ASN A 151 8.89 11.68 18.25
CA ASN A 151 8.69 12.52 17.06
C ASN A 151 9.39 13.89 17.16
N GLU A 152 9.73 14.32 18.38
CA GLU A 152 10.40 15.58 18.68
C GLU A 152 11.65 15.83 17.82
N ALA A 153 12.51 14.83 17.62
CA ALA A 153 13.73 15.01 16.81
C ALA A 153 13.44 15.23 15.32
N VAL A 154 12.27 14.82 14.81
CA VAL A 154 11.84 15.06 13.42
C VAL A 154 11.32 16.49 13.26
N LEU A 155 10.72 17.07 14.32
CA LEU A 155 10.19 18.43 14.31
C LEU A 155 11.29 19.50 14.20
N ASP A 156 12.50 19.19 14.67
CA ASP A 156 13.64 20.12 14.67
C ASP A 156 14.52 20.04 13.41
N VAL A 157 14.15 19.21 12.43
CA VAL A 157 14.88 19.12 11.16
C VAL A 157 14.45 20.29 10.25
N GLY A 158 15.38 21.21 9.98
CA GLY A 158 15.15 22.31 9.05
C GLY A 158 15.11 21.91 7.57
N GLY A 159 14.56 22.81 6.75
CA GLY A 159 14.54 22.69 5.27
C GLY A 159 13.43 21.78 4.71
N MET A 160 13.34 21.70 3.38
CA MET A 160 12.25 20.99 2.70
C MET A 160 12.15 19.51 3.05
N ALA A 161 13.28 18.85 3.34
CA ALA A 161 13.27 17.45 3.73
C ALA A 161 12.66 17.24 5.13
N GLY A 162 12.94 18.14 6.07
CA GLY A 162 12.30 18.14 7.39
C GLY A 162 10.82 18.45 7.30
N LEU A 163 10.44 19.50 6.55
CA LEU A 163 9.04 19.85 6.33
C LEU A 163 8.22 18.69 5.75
N ARG A 164 8.76 17.94 4.78
CA ARG A 164 8.09 16.75 4.23
C ARG A 164 7.88 15.67 5.28
N LYS A 165 8.90 15.37 6.09
CA LYS A 165 8.77 14.39 7.18
C LYS A 165 7.73 14.81 8.22
N ILE A 166 7.68 16.10 8.56
CA ILE A 166 6.67 16.64 9.47
C ILE A 166 5.27 16.53 8.85
N ALA A 167 5.13 16.82 7.55
CA ALA A 167 3.86 16.69 6.85
C ALA A 167 3.39 15.23 6.77
N GLU A 168 4.28 14.29 6.45
CA GLU A 168 4.00 12.85 6.44
C GLU A 168 3.53 12.37 7.82
N LEU A 169 4.24 12.77 8.88
CA LEU A 169 3.89 12.44 10.24
C LEU A 169 2.52 13.02 10.63
N LYS A 170 2.28 14.30 10.33
CA LYS A 170 0.99 14.96 10.57
C LYS A 170 -0.14 14.20 9.87
N VAL A 171 0.03 13.87 8.59
CA VAL A 171 -0.98 13.15 7.81
C VAL A 171 -1.26 11.79 8.45
N GLU A 172 -0.23 11.06 8.90
CA GLU A 172 -0.42 9.78 9.58
C GLU A 172 -1.22 9.93 10.88
N GLU A 173 -0.84 10.88 11.75
CA GLU A 173 -1.49 11.11 13.04
C GLU A 173 -2.93 11.60 12.90
N ASP A 174 -3.15 12.58 12.03
CA ASP A 174 -4.48 13.14 11.77
C ASP A 174 -5.40 12.12 11.10
N SER A 175 -4.87 11.27 10.20
CA SER A 175 -5.66 10.20 9.56
C SER A 175 -6.15 9.16 10.58
N VAL A 176 -5.31 8.78 11.55
CA VAL A 176 -5.71 7.88 12.64
C VAL A 176 -6.83 8.50 13.46
N LYS A 177 -6.70 9.78 13.85
CA LYS A 177 -7.71 10.48 14.64
C LYS A 177 -9.02 10.65 13.85
N PHE A 178 -8.93 10.96 12.56
CA PHE A 178 -10.07 11.05 11.66
C PHE A 178 -10.84 9.73 11.59
N LEU A 179 -10.13 8.60 11.43
CA LEU A 179 -10.75 7.27 11.38
C LEU A 179 -11.40 6.89 12.73
N GLN A 180 -10.77 7.23 13.85
CA GLN A 180 -11.34 7.00 15.18
C GLN A 180 -12.66 7.75 15.39
N LEU A 181 -12.70 9.03 15.02
CA LEU A 181 -13.91 9.85 15.14
C LEU A 181 -15.03 9.32 14.24
N THR A 182 -14.74 9.05 12.97
CA THR A 182 -15.75 8.55 12.01
C THR A 182 -16.28 7.16 12.39
N THR A 183 -15.42 6.29 12.92
CA THR A 183 -15.84 5.00 13.50
C THR A 183 -16.76 5.20 14.71
N GLY A 184 -16.43 6.14 15.59
CA GLY A 184 -17.26 6.49 16.76
C GLY A 184 -18.64 7.02 16.35
N ILE A 185 -18.67 7.92 15.37
CA ILE A 185 -19.91 8.47 14.79
C ILE A 185 -20.75 7.34 14.19
N LEU A 186 -20.17 6.50 13.34
CA LEU A 186 -20.88 5.37 12.72
C LEU A 186 -21.55 4.47 13.76
N LYS A 187 -20.81 4.04 14.78
CA LYS A 187 -21.36 3.20 15.86
C LYS A 187 -22.51 3.88 16.60
N ARG A 188 -22.40 5.18 16.89
CA ARG A 188 -23.48 5.94 17.58
C ARG A 188 -24.72 6.10 16.70
N VAL A 189 -24.53 6.32 15.40
CA VAL A 189 -25.63 6.40 14.41
C VAL A 189 -26.32 5.04 14.28
N GLU A 190 -25.57 3.96 14.06
CA GLU A 190 -26.13 2.60 13.96
C GLU A 190 -26.88 2.19 15.23
N LYS A 191 -26.31 2.48 16.41
CA LYS A 191 -26.97 2.24 17.68
C LYS A 191 -28.28 3.03 17.83
N ALA A 192 -28.29 4.30 17.42
CA ALA A 192 -29.50 5.12 17.45
C ALA A 192 -30.60 4.58 16.52
N MET A 193 -30.23 3.79 15.50
CA MET A 193 -31.15 3.18 14.54
C MET A 193 -31.71 1.83 14.99
N GLU A 194 -31.12 1.15 15.98
CA GLU A 194 -31.62 -0.12 16.55
C GLU A 194 -33.12 -0.11 16.93
N PRO A 195 -33.70 0.96 17.50
CA PRO A 195 -35.12 1.00 17.85
C PRO A 195 -36.07 0.79 16.67
N LEU A 196 -35.67 1.10 15.44
CA LEU A 196 -36.50 0.89 14.24
C LEU A 196 -36.83 -0.57 14.01
N ALA A 197 -35.91 -1.49 14.32
CA ALA A 197 -36.16 -2.93 14.23
C ALA A 197 -37.28 -3.40 15.18
N GLN A 198 -37.56 -2.61 16.23
CA GLN A 198 -38.63 -2.82 17.20
C GLN A 198 -39.86 -1.93 16.95
N ASN A 199 -39.97 -1.29 15.77
CA ASN A 199 -41.00 -0.29 15.44
C ASN A 199 -41.05 0.90 16.41
N ARG A 200 -39.91 1.27 17.01
CA ARG A 200 -39.79 2.43 17.92
C ARG A 200 -39.15 3.62 17.19
N ALA A 201 -39.49 4.83 17.64
CA ALA A 201 -39.01 6.06 17.04
C ALA A 201 -37.51 6.29 17.32
N VAL A 202 -36.80 6.84 16.33
CA VAL A 202 -35.42 7.34 16.47
C VAL A 202 -35.46 8.81 16.85
N PHE A 203 -34.72 9.20 17.89
CA PHE A 203 -34.72 10.57 18.40
C PHE A 203 -33.52 11.36 17.90
N LYS A 204 -33.79 12.46 17.20
CA LYS A 204 -32.79 13.39 16.65
C LYS A 204 -31.93 14.06 17.73
N GLY A 205 -32.56 14.66 18.75
CA GLY A 205 -31.87 15.47 19.77
C GLY A 205 -30.73 14.72 20.47
N PRO A 206 -30.99 13.55 21.09
CA PRO A 206 -29.95 12.77 21.75
C PRO A 206 -28.83 12.33 20.81
N LEU A 207 -29.15 11.95 19.57
CA LEU A 207 -28.11 11.58 18.60
C LEU A 207 -27.24 12.79 18.24
N GLN A 208 -27.85 13.94 18.01
CA GLN A 208 -27.15 15.18 17.66
C GLN A 208 -26.16 15.59 18.76
N GLU A 209 -26.59 15.59 20.03
CA GLU A 209 -25.71 15.89 21.17
C GLU A 209 -24.52 14.92 21.27
N LEU A 210 -24.71 13.66 20.90
CA LEU A 210 -23.67 12.62 20.99
C LEU A 210 -22.62 12.67 19.88
N VAL A 211 -22.93 13.22 18.70
CA VAL A 211 -22.04 13.13 17.51
C VAL A 211 -21.61 14.47 16.94
N MET A 212 -22.29 15.57 17.27
CA MET A 212 -22.08 16.86 16.61
C MET A 212 -20.63 17.35 16.72
N ASP A 213 -20.01 17.27 17.90
CA ASP A 213 -18.63 17.72 18.09
C ASP A 213 -17.62 16.77 17.42
N ASP A 214 -17.88 15.46 17.43
CA ASP A 214 -17.06 14.50 16.68
C ASP A 214 -17.13 14.78 15.17
N CYS A 215 -18.30 15.13 14.64
CA CYS A 215 -18.48 15.51 13.24
C CYS A 215 -17.72 16.80 12.88
N LYS A 216 -17.75 17.83 13.74
CA LYS A 216 -16.95 19.06 13.54
C LYS A 216 -15.46 18.75 13.49
N HIS A 217 -14.96 17.99 14.47
CA HIS A 217 -13.55 17.64 14.53
C HIS A 217 -13.12 16.76 13.35
N ALA A 218 -13.96 15.81 12.92
CA ALA A 218 -13.69 15.00 11.74
C ALA A 218 -13.68 15.85 10.46
N HIS A 219 -14.59 16.83 10.34
CA HIS A 219 -14.61 17.79 9.25
C HIS A 219 -13.34 18.65 9.21
N ASP A 220 -12.86 19.13 10.35
CA ASP A 220 -11.62 19.91 10.41
C ASP A 220 -10.39 19.06 10.03
N LEU A 221 -10.35 17.80 10.46
CA LEU A 221 -9.26 16.87 10.12
C LEU A 221 -9.22 16.55 8.62
N ILE A 222 -10.34 16.21 7.98
CA ILE A 222 -10.35 15.91 6.54
C ILE A 222 -9.92 17.15 5.72
N ASN A 223 -10.30 18.35 6.16
CA ASN A 223 -9.84 19.60 5.55
C ASN A 223 -8.33 19.80 5.73
N SER A 224 -7.80 19.46 6.89
CA SER A 224 -6.37 19.56 7.18
C SER A 224 -5.52 18.52 6.44
N ILE A 225 -6.09 17.36 6.10
CA ILE A 225 -5.39 16.24 5.45
C ILE A 225 -5.43 16.39 3.92
N ALA A 226 -6.60 16.65 3.35
CA ALA A 226 -6.84 16.45 1.93
C ALA A 226 -7.26 17.71 1.16
N ALA A 227 -7.77 18.74 1.83
CA ALA A 227 -8.27 19.91 1.13
C ALA A 227 -7.13 20.88 0.72
N PRO A 228 -7.04 21.25 -0.56
CA PRO A 228 -6.04 22.23 -0.99
C PRO A 228 -6.35 23.60 -0.38
N LEU A 229 -5.32 24.38 -0.08
CA LEU A 229 -5.52 25.76 0.38
C LEU A 229 -5.90 26.65 -0.80
N GLN A 230 -6.94 27.46 -0.60
CA GLN A 230 -7.39 28.46 -1.58
C GLN A 230 -7.22 29.89 -1.03
N PRO A 231 -6.81 30.84 -1.91
CA PRO A 231 -6.78 32.25 -1.54
C PRO A 231 -8.17 32.74 -1.11
N ALA A 232 -8.22 33.44 0.02
CA ALA A 232 -9.42 34.20 0.36
C ALA A 232 -9.56 35.39 -0.61
N MET A 233 -10.79 35.72 -1.00
CA MET A 233 -11.07 36.90 -1.84
C MET A 233 -10.71 38.23 -1.16
N VAL A 234 -10.41 38.20 0.15
CA VAL A 234 -10.04 39.36 0.96
C VAL A 234 -8.54 39.30 1.25
N ALA A 235 -7.80 40.28 0.76
CA ALA A 235 -6.34 40.33 0.83
C ALA A 235 -5.76 40.31 2.27
N SER A 236 -6.55 40.68 3.28
CA SER A 236 -6.13 40.69 4.69
C SER A 236 -6.28 39.34 5.41
N VAL A 237 -6.74 38.29 4.73
CA VAL A 237 -7.05 37.00 5.36
C VAL A 237 -6.15 35.89 4.81
N ASN A 238 -5.72 35.00 5.71
CA ASN A 238 -4.98 33.79 5.33
C ASN A 238 -5.83 32.87 4.43
N TRP A 239 -5.13 32.05 3.64
CA TRP A 239 -5.76 31.02 2.82
C TRP A 239 -6.52 30.02 3.69
N ARG A 240 -7.62 29.48 3.17
CA ARG A 240 -8.45 28.51 3.87
C ARG A 240 -8.50 27.19 3.12
N PRO A 241 -8.72 26.07 3.81
CA PRO A 241 -8.99 24.80 3.15
C PRO A 241 -10.19 24.93 2.21
N ALA A 242 -10.02 24.47 0.97
CA ALA A 242 -11.05 24.46 -0.04
C ALA A 242 -12.05 23.33 0.17
N LYS A 243 -13.09 23.31 -0.67
CA LYS A 243 -13.88 22.10 -0.88
C LYS A 243 -13.02 21.07 -1.62
N LEU A 244 -13.18 19.80 -1.28
CA LEU A 244 -12.64 18.70 -2.07
C LEU A 244 -13.27 18.69 -3.47
N THR A 245 -12.63 17.98 -4.40
CA THR A 245 -13.06 17.92 -5.81
C THR A 245 -14.53 17.50 -5.92
N GLU A 246 -15.31 18.31 -6.64
CA GLU A 246 -16.73 18.04 -6.88
C GLU A 246 -16.94 16.70 -7.58
N GLY A 247 -18.07 16.04 -7.29
CA GLY A 247 -18.40 14.72 -7.83
C GLY A 247 -17.70 13.54 -7.15
N THR A 248 -16.71 13.77 -6.28
CA THR A 248 -16.06 12.67 -5.53
C THR A 248 -16.87 12.26 -4.29
N THR A 249 -16.81 10.98 -3.92
CA THR A 249 -17.40 10.49 -2.66
C THR A 249 -16.79 11.18 -1.45
N TRP A 250 -15.49 11.48 -1.49
CA TRP A 250 -14.82 12.25 -0.43
C TRP A 250 -15.38 13.65 -0.25
N ARG A 251 -15.83 14.31 -1.34
CA ARG A 251 -16.55 15.59 -1.23
C ARG A 251 -17.89 15.43 -0.53
N LYS A 252 -18.65 14.37 -0.81
CA LYS A 252 -19.91 14.05 -0.11
C LYS A 252 -19.67 13.81 1.39
N VAL A 253 -18.60 13.08 1.74
CA VAL A 253 -18.18 12.89 3.14
C VAL A 253 -17.87 14.22 3.83
N GLN A 254 -17.13 15.11 3.17
CA GLN A 254 -16.83 16.44 3.70
C GLN A 254 -18.11 17.25 3.96
N GLU A 255 -19.07 17.23 3.04
CA GLU A 255 -20.37 17.90 3.19
C GLU A 255 -21.19 17.30 4.33
N LEU A 256 -21.26 15.97 4.41
CA LEU A 256 -21.96 15.25 5.47
C LEU A 256 -21.44 15.63 6.85
N LEU A 257 -20.12 15.58 7.07
CA LEU A 257 -19.52 15.90 8.36
C LEU A 257 -19.74 17.38 8.73
N SER A 258 -19.72 18.28 7.75
CA SER A 258 -20.06 19.69 7.94
C SER A 258 -21.52 19.87 8.36
N ALA A 259 -22.45 19.19 7.68
CA ALA A 259 -23.89 19.25 7.97
C ALA A 259 -24.21 18.66 9.34
N MET A 260 -23.68 17.48 9.66
CA MET A 260 -23.87 16.83 10.96
C MET A 260 -23.23 17.60 12.11
N GLY A 261 -22.11 18.29 11.85
CA GLY A 261 -21.46 19.18 12.82
C GLY A 261 -22.18 20.51 13.02
N GLY A 262 -23.11 20.89 12.14
CA GLY A 262 -23.88 22.13 12.23
C GLY A 262 -25.25 21.92 12.90
N ALA A 263 -25.67 22.88 13.72
CA ALA A 263 -27.00 22.83 14.35
C ALA A 263 -28.16 22.82 13.34
N ASN A 264 -27.96 23.46 12.18
CA ASN A 264 -28.98 23.63 11.14
C ASN A 264 -28.84 22.67 9.95
N GLY A 265 -27.82 21.79 9.96
CA GLY A 265 -27.58 20.87 8.84
C GLY A 265 -28.41 19.59 8.89
N TRP A 266 -29.16 19.36 9.97
CA TRP A 266 -29.94 18.14 10.17
C TRP A 266 -31.37 18.31 9.64
N PRO A 267 -31.91 17.33 8.90
CA PRO A 267 -33.25 17.40 8.31
C PRO A 267 -34.38 17.45 9.34
N GLY A 268 -35.59 17.74 8.85
CA GLY A 268 -36.83 17.69 9.63
C GLY A 268 -37.20 16.28 10.09
N LYS A 269 -38.25 16.18 10.91
CA LYS A 269 -38.67 14.90 11.54
C LYS A 269 -38.99 13.80 10.52
N GLU A 270 -39.59 14.16 9.39
CA GLU A 270 -40.06 13.21 8.37
C GLU A 270 -38.90 12.62 7.56
N ASP A 271 -37.91 13.45 7.24
CA ASP A 271 -36.76 13.04 6.41
C ASP A 271 -35.57 12.50 7.25
N PHE A 272 -35.64 12.61 8.57
CA PHE A 272 -34.52 12.26 9.45
C PHE A 272 -34.08 10.80 9.35
N VAL A 273 -35.03 9.86 9.45
CA VAL A 273 -34.71 8.43 9.34
C VAL A 273 -34.27 8.04 7.93
N PRO A 274 -34.99 8.45 6.85
CA PRO A 274 -34.53 8.23 5.48
C PRO A 274 -33.12 8.75 5.21
N TRP A 275 -32.79 9.96 5.70
CA TRP A 275 -31.48 10.55 5.56
C TRP A 275 -30.38 9.72 6.24
N LEU A 276 -30.63 9.22 7.46
CA LEU A 276 -29.68 8.34 8.14
C LEU A 276 -29.39 7.05 7.36
N GLN A 277 -30.42 6.44 6.75
CA GLN A 277 -30.31 5.18 6.01
C GLN A 277 -29.69 5.33 4.63
N ALA A 278 -30.11 6.35 3.88
CA ALA A 278 -29.74 6.52 2.48
C ALA A 278 -28.43 7.29 2.29
N GLU A 279 -28.09 8.19 3.22
CA GLU A 279 -26.95 9.09 3.06
C GLU A 279 -25.90 8.88 4.15
N VAL A 280 -26.29 9.02 5.43
CA VAL A 280 -25.33 9.07 6.54
C VAL A 280 -24.59 7.74 6.72
N ILE A 281 -25.32 6.63 6.89
CA ILE A 281 -24.71 5.33 7.12
C ILE A 281 -23.84 4.90 5.93
N PRO A 282 -24.30 4.94 4.66
CA PRO A 282 -23.48 4.55 3.52
C PRO A 282 -22.18 5.37 3.41
N LEU A 283 -22.24 6.70 3.59
CA LEU A 283 -21.04 7.55 3.55
C LEU A 283 -20.08 7.27 4.69
N LEU A 284 -20.57 7.01 5.90
CA LEU A 284 -19.73 6.64 7.03
C LEU A 284 -19.10 5.25 6.83
N ARG A 285 -19.82 4.28 6.23
CA ARG A 285 -19.26 2.97 5.88
C ARG A 285 -18.25 3.04 4.74
N PHE A 286 -18.44 3.92 3.77
CA PHE A 286 -17.40 4.23 2.78
C PHE A 286 -16.10 4.66 3.46
N VAL A 287 -16.16 5.55 4.46
CA VAL A 287 -14.97 6.01 5.19
C VAL A 287 -14.37 4.93 6.07
N VAL A 288 -15.20 4.23 6.86
CA VAL A 288 -14.72 3.32 7.92
C VAL A 288 -14.41 1.92 7.40
N HIS A 289 -15.15 1.44 6.40
CA HIS A 289 -15.05 0.07 5.87
C HIS A 289 -14.57 0.02 4.42
N GLY A 290 -14.51 1.15 3.71
CA GLY A 290 -14.16 1.18 2.29
C GLY A 290 -15.27 0.67 1.37
N GLU A 291 -16.52 0.63 1.84
CA GLU A 291 -17.67 0.18 1.05
C GLU A 291 -17.97 1.17 -0.09
N ALA A 292 -18.05 0.68 -1.33
CA ALA A 292 -18.43 1.51 -2.47
C ALA A 292 -19.92 1.90 -2.36
N LEU A 293 -20.23 3.19 -2.51
CA LEU A 293 -21.61 3.65 -2.64
C LEU A 293 -22.20 3.09 -3.94
N HIS A 294 -23.29 2.35 -3.83
CA HIS A 294 -24.03 1.87 -4.99
C HIS A 294 -24.94 3.00 -5.45
N ASP A 295 -24.46 3.80 -6.41
CA ASP A 295 -25.28 4.32 -7.50
C ASP A 295 -24.40 4.86 -8.65
N ASP A 296 -24.89 4.53 -9.84
CA ASP A 296 -24.49 4.86 -11.20
C ASP A 296 -23.26 4.19 -11.86
N ALA A 297 -23.64 3.37 -12.86
CA ALA A 297 -22.86 2.76 -13.92
C ALA A 297 -21.66 3.61 -14.38
N ASP A 298 -20.46 3.16 -14.01
CA ASP A 298 -19.18 3.28 -14.74
C ASP A 298 -18.14 2.44 -13.97
N GLY A 299 -18.52 1.19 -13.69
CA GLY A 299 -17.84 0.30 -12.74
C GLY A 299 -16.51 -0.30 -13.20
N GLU A 300 -15.96 0.11 -14.33
CA GLU A 300 -14.71 -0.47 -14.86
C GLU A 300 -13.45 0.38 -14.62
N ASP A 301 -13.55 1.66 -14.20
CA ASP A 301 -12.36 2.55 -14.20
C ASP A 301 -11.98 3.18 -12.84
N ARG A 302 -12.71 2.91 -11.75
CA ARG A 302 -12.44 3.52 -10.43
C ARG A 302 -11.70 2.64 -9.42
N ALA A 303 -11.63 1.33 -9.66
CA ALA A 303 -10.95 0.41 -8.76
C ALA A 303 -9.41 0.50 -8.84
N ASP A 304 -8.86 1.05 -9.93
CA ASP A 304 -7.41 1.19 -10.14
C ASP A 304 -6.79 2.45 -9.51
N ALA A 305 -7.59 3.38 -8.97
CA ALA A 305 -7.08 4.61 -8.35
C ALA A 305 -6.62 4.42 -6.89
N ALA A 306 -6.97 3.29 -6.25
CA ALA A 306 -6.46 2.90 -4.93
C ALA A 306 -5.23 1.98 -5.09
N ALA A 307 -4.22 2.45 -5.81
CA ALA A 307 -2.90 1.85 -5.73
C ALA A 307 -2.42 1.91 -4.26
N PRO A 308 -1.81 0.86 -3.71
CA PRO A 308 -1.13 0.96 -2.42
C PRO A 308 -0.15 2.13 -2.48
N LEU A 309 -0.15 3.00 -1.47
CA LEU A 309 0.85 4.05 -1.27
C LEU A 309 2.23 3.46 -0.89
N ASP A 310 2.68 2.48 -1.67
CA ASP A 310 4.05 2.06 -1.86
C ASP A 310 4.34 2.21 -3.38
N GLU A 311 4.09 3.40 -3.95
CA GLU A 311 4.76 3.77 -5.19
C GLU A 311 6.23 4.04 -4.84
N GLU A 312 7.04 2.98 -4.84
CA GLU A 312 8.44 3.13 -5.21
C GLU A 312 8.44 3.78 -6.58
N ALA A 313 9.18 4.88 -6.71
CA ALA A 313 9.34 5.62 -7.95
C ALA A 313 9.57 4.65 -9.11
N ASP A 314 8.58 4.54 -9.99
CA ASP A 314 8.74 3.95 -11.30
C ASP A 314 9.76 4.85 -12.02
N ASP A 315 11.01 4.37 -12.12
CA ASP A 315 12.00 4.92 -13.04
C ASP A 315 11.39 4.68 -14.43
N GLY A 316 10.59 5.64 -14.90
CA GLY A 316 9.74 5.58 -16.11
C GLY A 316 10.53 5.47 -17.40
N LEU A 317 11.38 4.45 -17.49
CA LEU A 317 12.25 4.12 -18.59
C LEU A 317 11.41 3.45 -19.68
N LEU A 318 11.21 4.18 -20.77
CA LEU A 318 10.48 3.71 -21.94
C LEU A 318 11.39 2.78 -22.76
N ALA A 319 10.84 1.63 -23.17
CA ALA A 319 11.46 0.76 -24.16
C ALA A 319 11.54 1.48 -25.51
N PHE A 320 12.40 1.00 -26.42
CA PHE A 320 12.63 1.63 -27.72
C PHE A 320 11.32 1.90 -28.48
N GLU A 321 10.41 0.92 -28.49
CA GLU A 321 9.12 0.97 -29.19
C GLU A 321 8.21 2.09 -28.68
N ASP A 322 8.37 2.46 -27.41
CA ASP A 322 7.56 3.45 -26.69
C ASP A 322 8.23 4.83 -26.62
N MET A 323 9.41 5.00 -27.22
CA MET A 323 10.13 6.30 -27.25
C MET A 323 9.47 7.31 -28.21
N PRO A 324 9.59 8.63 -27.95
CA PRO A 324 9.19 9.64 -28.92
C PRO A 324 9.95 9.48 -30.24
N SER A 325 9.26 9.64 -31.38
CA SER A 325 9.80 9.31 -32.72
C SER A 325 11.14 10.00 -33.06
N LYS A 326 11.36 11.23 -32.58
CA LYS A 326 12.65 11.94 -32.75
C LYS A 326 13.82 11.26 -32.03
N VAL A 327 13.54 10.61 -30.89
CA VAL A 327 14.54 9.88 -30.10
C VAL A 327 14.83 8.52 -30.74
N GLN A 328 13.79 7.83 -31.24
CA GLN A 328 13.94 6.61 -32.02
C GLN A 328 14.83 6.83 -33.24
N GLU A 329 14.59 7.89 -34.00
CA GLU A 329 15.39 8.26 -35.18
C GLU A 329 16.86 8.55 -34.82
N THR A 330 17.10 9.20 -33.67
CA THR A 330 18.46 9.47 -33.18
C THR A 330 19.20 8.18 -32.79
N VAL A 331 18.49 7.23 -32.17
CA VAL A 331 19.02 5.93 -31.79
C VAL A 331 19.29 5.06 -33.03
N GLU A 332 18.40 5.07 -34.03
CA GLU A 332 18.62 4.33 -35.28
C GLU A 332 19.82 4.86 -36.07
N ASN A 333 19.98 6.19 -36.16
CA ASN A 333 21.17 6.81 -36.76
C ASN A 333 22.47 6.44 -36.01
N ALA A 334 22.43 6.30 -34.68
CA ALA A 334 23.59 5.87 -33.90
C ALA A 334 23.90 4.37 -34.09
N LEU A 335 22.88 3.54 -34.33
CA LEU A 335 23.02 2.10 -34.60
C LEU A 335 23.57 1.80 -36.00
N GLU A 336 23.57 2.76 -36.93
CA GLU A 336 24.20 2.60 -38.25
C GLU A 336 25.71 2.34 -38.15
N ILE A 337 26.35 2.81 -37.08
CA ILE A 337 27.79 2.61 -36.79
C ILE A 337 28.08 1.18 -36.28
N VAL A 338 27.04 0.46 -35.83
CA VAL A 338 27.13 -0.91 -35.33
C VAL A 338 26.94 -1.91 -36.47
N ALA A 339 27.71 -3.01 -36.45
CA ALA A 339 27.54 -4.14 -37.37
C ALA A 339 26.09 -4.66 -37.36
N PRO A 340 25.49 -4.96 -38.53
CA PRO A 340 24.05 -5.20 -38.68
C PRO A 340 23.54 -6.36 -37.81
N GLU A 341 24.34 -7.39 -37.60
CA GLU A 341 24.00 -8.57 -36.79
C GLU A 341 23.80 -8.28 -35.29
N ARG A 342 24.28 -7.13 -34.79
CA ARG A 342 24.20 -6.75 -33.37
C ARG A 342 23.22 -5.61 -33.11
N ARG A 343 22.57 -5.08 -34.15
CA ARG A 343 21.70 -3.90 -34.03
C ARG A 343 20.46 -4.21 -33.20
N ASP A 344 19.83 -5.37 -33.40
CA ASP A 344 18.61 -5.74 -32.65
C ASP A 344 18.91 -6.04 -31.17
N GLU A 345 20.06 -6.67 -30.90
CA GLU A 345 20.52 -6.91 -29.53
C GLU A 345 20.73 -5.57 -28.78
N ILE A 346 21.41 -4.61 -29.42
CA ILE A 346 21.69 -3.31 -28.79
C ILE A 346 20.41 -2.45 -28.71
N ARG A 347 19.53 -2.51 -29.72
CA ARG A 347 18.23 -1.84 -29.71
C ARG A 347 17.38 -2.26 -28.51
N SER A 348 17.34 -3.56 -28.20
CA SER A 348 16.59 -4.10 -27.06
C SER A 348 17.14 -3.68 -25.68
N GLN A 349 18.35 -3.13 -25.63
CA GLN A 349 19.01 -2.70 -24.39
C GLN A 349 18.98 -1.18 -24.18
N ILE A 350 18.52 -0.42 -25.18
CA ILE A 350 18.41 1.04 -25.09
C ILE A 350 17.05 1.38 -24.50
N VAL A 351 17.07 2.06 -23.35
CA VAL A 351 15.90 2.57 -22.65
C VAL A 351 16.00 4.08 -22.51
N PHE A 352 14.86 4.77 -22.57
CA PHE A 352 14.78 6.22 -22.58
C PHE A 352 14.05 6.74 -21.34
N ASP A 353 14.69 7.64 -20.60
CA ASP A 353 14.08 8.35 -19.48
C ASP A 353 13.45 9.68 -19.96
N PRO A 354 12.11 9.82 -19.93
CA PRO A 354 11.41 11.05 -20.31
C PRO A 354 11.52 12.16 -19.25
N LYS A 355 12.01 11.87 -18.03
CA LYS A 355 12.27 12.87 -16.99
C LYS A 355 13.78 13.08 -16.86
N PRO A 356 14.40 13.99 -17.63
CA PRO A 356 15.82 14.23 -17.49
C PRO A 356 16.11 14.71 -16.06
N LEU A 357 16.87 13.90 -15.31
CA LEU A 357 17.50 14.29 -14.04
C LEU A 357 18.04 15.72 -14.19
N LYS A 358 17.48 16.66 -13.42
CA LYS A 358 17.97 18.05 -13.34
C LYS A 358 19.48 18.00 -13.19
N ARG A 359 20.20 18.37 -14.27
CA ARG A 359 21.65 18.50 -14.29
C ARG A 359 22.08 19.29 -13.07
N GLN A 360 22.79 18.66 -12.14
CA GLN A 360 23.61 19.37 -11.17
C GLN A 360 24.75 20.04 -11.95
N TYR A 361 24.51 21.27 -12.44
CA TYR A 361 25.59 22.18 -12.79
C TYR A 361 26.25 22.65 -11.49
N ARG A 362 27.24 21.88 -11.01
CA ARG A 362 28.28 22.47 -10.17
C ARG A 362 29.16 23.32 -11.08
N LYS A 363 29.04 24.64 -10.95
CA LYS A 363 30.02 25.61 -11.45
C LYS A 363 31.42 25.14 -11.01
N LEU A 364 32.30 24.93 -11.98
CA LEU A 364 33.74 25.09 -11.76
C LEU A 364 34.09 26.43 -12.40
N ALA A 365 34.43 27.38 -11.54
CA ALA A 365 35.01 28.65 -11.93
C ALA A 365 36.45 28.42 -12.41
N ALA A 366 36.73 28.90 -13.62
CA ALA A 366 37.90 29.71 -13.97
C ALA A 366 37.50 30.52 -15.21
#